data_AF-G4Y7C7-F1
#
_entry.id   AF-G4Y7C7-F1
#
_cell.length_a   1.000
_cell.length_b   1.000
_cell.length_c   1.000
_cell.angle_alpha   90.00
_cell.angle_beta   90.00
_cell.angle_gamma   90.00
#
_symmetry.space_group_name_H-M   'P 1'
#
loop_
_entity.id
_entity.type
_entity.pdbx_description
1 polymer ?
#
loop_
_entity_poly.entity_id
_entity_poly.type
_entity_poly.pdbx_seq_one_letter_code
_entity_poly.pdbx_strand_id
1 'polypeptide(L)'
;FISDKMASKWLTFDVTQTLKDWLQRNEAEQGFQLKMADNCDPSTTFPLKIAGLSTTRGDTETLADHMPKPHILVMSLPLEGRSSSKSRRKRQTETEQVCTDKSDSCCVRSLYIDFRKDLGWKWIHEPSGYYANYCTGSCSFVWTSENKYSQVLALYRHHNPGASAQPCCVPQVLDP
;
A
#
# COMPACT_ATOMS: atom_id res chain seq x y z
N PHE A 1 8.82 -10.34 15.37
CA PHE A 1 8.87 -11.08 16.65
C PHE A 1 7.46 -11.32 17.14
N ILE A 2 7.07 -12.58 17.31
CA ILE A 2 5.78 -12.97 17.90
C ILE A 2 5.95 -12.98 19.43
N SER A 3 4.98 -12.47 20.19
CA SER A 3 5.03 -12.40 21.66
C SER A 3 3.66 -12.75 22.27
N ASP A 4 3.61 -13.03 23.57
CA ASP A 4 2.36 -13.37 24.28
C ASP A 4 1.27 -12.29 24.18
N LYS A 5 1.66 -11.03 23.93
CA LYS A 5 0.72 -9.92 23.65
C LYS A 5 -0.11 -10.13 22.36
N MET A 6 0.29 -11.09 21.54
CA MET A 6 -0.36 -11.48 20.29
C MET A 6 -1.19 -12.77 20.44
N ALA A 7 -1.33 -13.31 21.66
CA ALA A 7 -2.22 -14.43 21.92
C ALA A 7 -3.66 -14.13 21.45
N SER A 8 -4.28 -15.10 20.78
CA SER A 8 -5.64 -15.01 20.22
C SER A 8 -5.87 -13.87 19.22
N LYS A 9 -4.83 -13.39 18.53
CA LYS A 9 -4.94 -12.41 17.44
C LYS A 9 -4.61 -13.04 16.08
N TRP A 10 -5.19 -12.46 15.03
CA TRP A 10 -4.82 -12.78 13.66
C TRP A 10 -3.41 -12.27 13.35
N LEU A 11 -2.58 -13.14 12.78
CA LEU A 11 -1.28 -12.79 12.25
C LEU A 11 -1.37 -12.72 10.73
N THR A 12 -0.85 -11.64 10.15
CA THR A 12 -0.81 -11.43 8.71
C THR A 12 0.64 -11.34 8.25
N PHE A 13 0.94 -11.97 7.11
CA PHE A 13 2.25 -11.96 6.49
C PHE A 13 2.08 -11.49 5.04
N ASP A 14 2.89 -10.53 4.61
CA ASP A 14 2.92 -10.13 3.22
C ASP A 14 3.68 -11.19 2.40
N VAL A 15 2.92 -11.99 1.66
CA VAL A 15 3.41 -13.04 0.76
C VAL A 15 3.21 -12.68 -0.71
N THR A 16 3.02 -11.39 -1.02
CA THR A 16 2.64 -10.91 -2.35
C THR A 16 3.65 -11.30 -3.43
N GLN A 17 4.94 -11.21 -3.14
CA GLN A 17 5.99 -11.56 -4.12
C GLN A 17 6.03 -13.06 -4.39
N THR A 18 6.02 -13.88 -3.33
CA THR A 18 6.02 -15.33 -3.45
C THR A 18 4.82 -15.84 -4.24
N LEU A 19 3.62 -15.31 -3.98
CA LEU A 19 2.42 -15.67 -4.74
C LEU A 19 2.51 -15.28 -6.22
N LYS A 20 3.13 -14.14 -6.55
CA LYS A 20 3.35 -13.74 -7.95
C LYS A 20 4.29 -14.71 -8.67
N ASP A 21 5.34 -15.17 -8.00
CA ASP A 21 6.28 -16.13 -8.57
C ASP A 21 5.63 -17.51 -8.75
N TRP A 22 4.82 -17.93 -7.78
CA TRP A 22 4.05 -19.17 -7.81
C TRP A 22 3.07 -19.23 -8.99
N LEU A 23 2.35 -18.14 -9.25
CA LEU A 23 1.44 -18.03 -10.39
C LEU A 23 2.13 -18.09 -11.76
N GLN A 24 3.46 -17.93 -11.82
CA GLN A 24 4.25 -18.05 -13.06
C GLN A 24 4.85 -19.46 -13.26
N ARG A 25 4.81 -20.31 -12.24
CA ARG A 25 5.37 -21.66 -12.25
C ARG A 25 4.28 -22.69 -12.55
N ASN A 26 4.70 -23.86 -13.06
CA ASN A 26 3.82 -25.00 -13.35
C ASN A 26 3.85 -26.08 -12.25
N GLU A 27 4.16 -25.70 -11.02
CA GLU A 27 4.19 -26.64 -9.88
C GLU A 27 2.76 -26.88 -9.39
N ALA A 28 2.40 -28.15 -9.15
CA ALA A 28 1.04 -28.54 -8.77
C ALA A 28 0.72 -28.22 -7.30
N GLU A 29 1.73 -28.22 -6.43
CA GLU A 29 1.58 -28.00 -5.00
C GLU A 29 2.67 -27.08 -4.47
N GLN A 30 2.27 -26.07 -3.72
CA GLN A 30 3.16 -25.12 -3.05
C GLN A 30 2.62 -24.82 -1.67
N GLY A 31 3.50 -24.54 -0.71
CA GLY A 31 3.13 -24.39 0.68
C GLY A 31 4.05 -23.46 1.45
N PHE A 32 3.50 -22.86 2.51
CA PHE A 32 4.27 -22.09 3.47
C PHE A 32 4.59 -22.94 4.68
N GLN A 33 5.81 -22.80 5.20
CA GLN A 33 6.22 -23.42 6.44
C GLN A 33 6.52 -22.33 7.48
N LEU A 34 5.82 -22.38 8.60
CA LEU A 34 6.11 -21.53 9.76
C LEU A 34 6.97 -22.32 10.73
N LYS A 35 8.13 -21.78 11.09
CA LYS A 35 9.02 -22.32 12.11
C LYS A 35 9.29 -21.27 13.18
N MET A 36 9.51 -21.74 14.40
CA MET A 36 10.09 -20.89 15.44
C MET A 36 11.55 -20.62 15.09
N ALA A 37 12.05 -19.43 15.43
CA ALA A 37 13.47 -19.16 15.34
C ALA A 37 14.20 -20.09 16.30
N ASP A 38 15.25 -20.75 15.82
CA ASP A 38 16.11 -21.60 16.64
C ASP A 38 16.87 -20.71 17.62
N ASN A 39 16.35 -20.60 18.84
CA ASN A 39 17.16 -20.13 19.95
C ASN A 39 18.08 -21.29 20.36
N CYS A 40 19.38 -21.06 20.50
CA CYS A 40 20.35 -22.04 20.97
C CYS A 40 20.10 -22.56 22.42
N ASP A 41 18.95 -22.24 23.01
CA ASP A 41 18.50 -22.74 24.29
C ASP A 41 17.42 -23.82 24.09
N PRO A 42 17.77 -25.11 24.26
CA PRO A 42 16.83 -26.22 24.07
C PRO A 42 15.71 -26.26 25.12
N SER A 43 15.76 -25.41 26.16
CA SER A 43 14.76 -25.37 27.22
C SER A 43 13.55 -24.46 26.91
N THR A 44 13.68 -23.52 25.98
CA THR A 44 12.61 -22.57 25.64
C THR A 44 11.73 -23.10 24.51
N THR A 45 10.91 -24.11 24.80
CA THR A 45 9.84 -24.51 23.88
C THR A 45 8.70 -23.51 23.98
N PHE A 46 8.52 -22.66 22.98
CA PHE A 46 7.33 -21.81 22.89
C PHE A 46 6.20 -22.62 22.22
N PRO A 47 5.11 -22.96 22.92
CA PRO A 47 4.02 -23.74 22.33
C PRO A 47 3.17 -22.85 21.41
N LEU A 48 3.59 -22.72 20.14
CA LEU A 48 2.77 -22.08 19.12
C LEU A 48 1.66 -23.03 18.67
N LYS A 49 0.41 -22.75 19.05
CA LYS A 49 -0.77 -23.45 18.54
C LYS A 49 -1.53 -22.54 17.58
N ILE A 50 -1.71 -22.99 16.35
CA ILE A 50 -2.51 -22.30 15.35
C ILE A 50 -3.92 -22.85 15.42
N ALA A 51 -4.90 -21.98 15.62
CA ALA A 51 -6.31 -22.35 15.59
C ALA A 51 -6.70 -22.94 14.22
N GLY A 52 -7.51 -24.00 14.22
CA GLY A 52 -7.98 -24.65 13.00
C GLY A 52 -7.00 -25.65 12.34
N LEU A 53 -5.78 -25.83 12.87
CA LEU A 53 -4.81 -26.85 12.42
C LEU A 53 -4.61 -28.01 13.41
N SER A 54 -5.21 -27.95 14.60
CA SER A 54 -5.14 -29.05 15.57
C SER A 54 -6.04 -30.21 15.17
N THR A 55 -5.57 -31.44 15.35
CA THR A 55 -6.38 -32.65 15.19
C THR A 55 -7.52 -32.65 16.22
N THR A 56 -8.75 -32.47 15.75
CA THR A 56 -9.94 -32.58 16.60
C THR A 56 -10.36 -34.04 16.71
N ARG A 57 -11.03 -34.37 17.81
CA ARG A 57 -11.63 -35.68 18.02
C ARG A 57 -12.79 -35.85 17.03
N GLY A 58 -12.98 -37.04 16.44
CA GLY A 58 -13.92 -37.24 15.32
C GLY A 58 -15.38 -36.87 15.62
N ASP A 59 -15.78 -36.78 16.88
CA ASP A 59 -17.09 -36.27 17.34
C ASP A 59 -17.25 -34.73 17.22
N THR A 60 -16.15 -34.01 17.02
CA THR A 60 -16.10 -32.54 16.86
C THR A 60 -15.76 -32.09 15.44
N GLU A 61 -15.80 -33.00 14.46
CA GLU A 61 -15.49 -32.74 13.05
C GLU A 61 -16.37 -31.63 12.45
N THR A 62 -17.68 -31.65 12.72
CA THR A 62 -18.62 -30.62 12.27
C THR A 62 -18.36 -29.24 12.89
N LEU A 63 -17.86 -29.20 14.13
CA LEU A 63 -17.44 -27.96 14.79
C LEU A 63 -16.11 -27.43 14.23
N ALA A 64 -15.22 -28.31 13.77
CA ALA A 64 -13.92 -27.95 13.22
C ALA A 64 -14.02 -27.28 11.85
N ASP A 65 -15.07 -27.57 11.07
CA ASP A 65 -15.34 -26.91 9.79
C ASP A 65 -15.83 -25.47 9.95
N HIS A 66 -16.46 -25.14 11.07
CA HIS A 66 -16.84 -23.78 11.40
C HIS A 66 -15.73 -22.97 12.09
N MET A 67 -14.57 -23.58 12.36
CA MET A 67 -13.44 -22.85 12.93
C MET A 67 -12.67 -22.07 11.84
N PRO A 68 -12.16 -20.87 12.19
CA PRO A 68 -11.34 -20.09 11.28
C PRO A 68 -10.03 -20.83 10.97
N LYS A 69 -9.90 -21.32 9.74
CA LYS A 69 -8.69 -21.97 9.22
C LYS A 69 -7.74 -20.91 8.61
N PRO A 70 -6.42 -21.14 8.62
CA PRO A 70 -5.47 -20.29 7.92
C PRO A 70 -5.82 -20.21 6.43
N HIS A 71 -5.85 -19.00 5.89
CA HIS A 71 -6.19 -18.75 4.49
C HIS A 71 -5.29 -17.68 3.90
N ILE A 72 -5.20 -17.68 2.58
CA ILE A 72 -4.46 -16.69 1.82
C ILE A 72 -5.47 -15.68 1.27
N LEU A 73 -5.37 -14.44 1.69
CA LEU A 73 -6.18 -13.35 1.15
C LEU A 73 -5.50 -12.79 -0.10
N VAL A 74 -6.15 -12.92 -1.25
CA VAL A 74 -5.64 -12.42 -2.54
C VAL A 74 -6.54 -11.30 -3.05
N MET A 75 -5.92 -10.18 -3.41
CA MET A 75 -6.59 -9.07 -4.09
C MET A 75 -5.98 -8.92 -5.49
N SER A 76 -6.81 -9.09 -6.52
CA SER A 76 -6.40 -8.96 -7.92
C SER A 76 -7.35 -8.03 -8.66
N LEU A 77 -6.83 -7.39 -9.71
CA LEU A 77 -7.63 -6.56 -10.60
C LEU A 77 -8.28 -7.46 -11.66
N PRO A 78 -9.61 -7.39 -11.86
CA PRO A 78 -10.29 -8.21 -12.86
C PRO A 78 -9.78 -7.86 -14.27
N LEU A 79 -9.65 -8.88 -15.11
CA LEU A 79 -9.15 -8.74 -16.48
C LEU A 79 -10.12 -7.93 -17.37
N GLU A 80 -11.40 -7.90 -17.03
CA GLU A 80 -12.49 -7.31 -17.83
C GLU A 80 -12.44 -5.76 -17.90
N GLY A 81 -11.67 -5.10 -17.03
CA GLY A 81 -11.42 -3.65 -17.13
C GLY A 81 -10.34 -3.26 -18.13
N ARG A 82 -9.58 -4.24 -18.67
CA ARG A 82 -8.54 -4.01 -19.68
C ARG A 82 -9.15 -4.05 -21.08
N SER A 83 -10.00 -3.06 -21.38
CA SER A 83 -10.29 -2.70 -22.77
C SER A 83 -8.98 -2.57 -23.54
N SER A 84 -8.75 -3.53 -24.44
CA SER A 84 -7.96 -3.60 -25.69
C SER A 84 -7.00 -2.47 -26.13
N SER A 85 -6.50 -1.60 -25.26
CA SER A 85 -5.41 -0.68 -25.57
C SER A 85 -4.09 -1.40 -25.36
N LYS A 86 -3.75 -2.28 -26.31
CA LYS A 86 -2.36 -2.67 -26.54
C LYS A 86 -1.52 -1.40 -26.58
N SER A 87 -0.45 -1.34 -25.79
CA SER A 87 0.53 -0.25 -25.79
C SER A 87 0.00 1.13 -25.37
N ARG A 88 -0.52 1.26 -24.14
CA ARG A 88 -0.14 2.43 -23.35
C ARG A 88 0.96 1.99 -22.41
N ARG A 89 2.19 2.28 -22.82
CA ARG A 89 3.40 2.26 -21.99
C ARG A 89 2.96 2.70 -20.60
N LYS A 90 3.15 1.84 -19.60
CA LYS A 90 3.02 2.20 -18.19
C LYS A 90 3.80 3.50 -18.06
N ARG A 91 3.13 4.65 -18.01
CA ARG A 91 3.73 5.85 -17.42
C ARG A 91 3.76 5.47 -15.96
N GLN A 92 4.79 4.70 -15.64
CA GLN A 92 5.37 4.67 -14.33
C GLN A 92 5.38 6.15 -13.93
N THR A 93 4.65 6.50 -12.88
CA THR A 93 5.05 7.61 -12.03
C THR A 93 6.39 7.18 -11.44
N GLU A 94 7.42 7.18 -12.29
CA GLU A 94 8.78 7.34 -11.83
C GLU A 94 8.71 8.56 -10.94
N THR A 95 9.16 8.37 -9.71
CA THR A 95 9.27 9.33 -8.62
C THR A 95 10.08 10.58 -8.99
N GLU A 96 10.47 10.73 -10.27
CA GLU A 96 11.14 11.87 -10.87
C GLU A 96 10.24 12.64 -11.86
N GLN A 97 8.91 12.55 -11.76
CA GLN A 97 8.04 13.49 -12.48
C GLN A 97 7.97 14.83 -11.74
N VAL A 98 9.09 15.54 -11.69
CA VAL A 98 9.05 17.00 -11.62
C VAL A 98 8.38 17.45 -12.90
N CYS A 99 7.11 17.84 -12.82
CA CYS A 99 6.39 18.24 -14.01
C CYS A 99 6.98 19.53 -14.57
N THR A 100 7.02 19.61 -15.90
CA THR A 100 7.33 20.86 -16.59
C THR A 100 6.28 21.92 -16.30
N ASP A 101 6.66 23.20 -16.40
CA ASP A 101 5.84 24.33 -15.97
C ASP A 101 4.45 24.45 -16.61
N LYS A 102 4.21 23.68 -17.69
CA LYS A 102 3.04 23.73 -18.56
C LYS A 102 1.94 22.71 -18.21
N SER A 103 2.02 22.05 -17.05
CA SER A 103 1.02 21.05 -16.63
C SER A 103 -0.09 21.68 -15.78
N ASP A 104 -1.33 21.69 -16.27
CA ASP A 104 -2.48 22.19 -15.50
C ASP A 104 -2.97 21.20 -14.43
N SER A 105 -2.49 19.95 -14.46
CA SER A 105 -2.80 18.91 -13.48
C SER A 105 -1.92 19.00 -12.24
N CYS A 106 -2.47 18.59 -11.08
CA CYS A 106 -1.72 18.49 -9.81
C CYS A 106 -0.41 17.72 -9.99
N CYS A 107 0.71 18.40 -9.70
CA CYS A 107 2.04 17.82 -9.78
C CYS A 107 3.05 18.56 -8.89
N VAL A 108 4.16 17.87 -8.60
CA VAL A 108 5.33 18.47 -7.94
C VAL A 108 6.10 19.30 -8.96
N ARG A 109 6.40 20.55 -8.59
CA ARG A 109 7.24 21.49 -9.34
C ARG A 109 8.54 21.70 -8.60
N SER A 110 9.63 21.84 -9.34
CA SER A 110 10.94 22.07 -8.75
C SER A 110 11.02 23.48 -8.17
N LEU A 111 11.53 23.56 -6.95
CA LEU A 111 11.84 24.83 -6.30
C LEU A 111 13.11 24.64 -5.48
N TYR A 112 14.17 25.31 -5.92
CA TYR A 112 15.40 25.45 -5.15
C TYR A 112 15.31 26.72 -4.31
N ILE A 113 15.57 26.60 -3.01
CA ILE A 113 15.60 27.72 -2.07
C ILE A 113 17.05 27.96 -1.67
N ASP A 114 17.57 29.13 -2.01
CA ASP A 114 18.87 29.62 -1.53
C ASP A 114 18.66 30.44 -0.24
N PHE A 115 19.28 30.01 0.85
CA PHE A 115 19.08 30.65 2.15
C PHE A 115 19.54 32.11 2.17
N ARG A 116 20.59 32.45 1.41
CA ARG A 116 21.16 33.80 1.39
C ARG A 116 20.37 34.69 0.44
N LYS A 117 20.07 34.19 -0.76
CA LYS A 117 19.45 34.98 -1.83
C LYS A 117 17.94 35.13 -1.66
N ASP A 118 17.23 34.06 -1.31
CA ASP A 118 15.76 34.05 -1.30
C ASP A 118 15.17 34.38 0.07
N LEU A 119 15.84 33.96 1.15
CA LEU A 119 15.38 34.15 2.53
C LEU A 119 16.18 35.19 3.33
N GLY A 120 17.36 35.61 2.83
CA GLY A 120 18.25 36.54 3.54
C GLY A 120 18.84 35.97 4.83
N TRP A 121 18.75 34.66 5.05
CA TRP A 121 19.20 33.99 6.26
C TRP A 121 20.70 33.84 6.28
N LYS A 122 21.32 34.37 7.34
CA LYS A 122 22.77 34.32 7.52
C LYS A 122 23.28 33.32 8.56
N TRP A 123 22.36 32.69 9.28
CA TRP A 123 22.64 31.80 10.40
C TRP A 123 22.81 30.33 9.99
N ILE A 124 22.36 29.93 8.80
CA ILE A 124 22.61 28.60 8.24
C ILE A 124 23.98 28.61 7.54
N HIS A 125 24.86 27.73 7.98
CA HIS A 125 26.22 27.59 7.45
C HIS A 125 26.31 26.60 6.29
N GLU A 126 25.65 25.44 6.41
CA GLU A 126 25.53 24.40 5.37
C GLU A 126 24.15 23.74 5.50
N PRO A 127 23.47 23.37 4.39
CA PRO A 127 23.83 23.66 2.99
C PRO A 127 23.59 25.14 2.63
N SER A 128 24.04 25.58 1.45
CA SER A 128 23.73 26.94 0.93
C SER A 128 22.27 27.09 0.48
N GLY A 129 21.62 25.97 0.15
CA GLY A 129 20.23 25.87 -0.22
C GLY A 129 19.80 24.42 -0.43
N TYR A 130 18.53 24.19 -0.71
CA TYR A 130 17.98 22.85 -0.96
C TYR A 130 16.76 22.88 -1.89
N TYR A 131 16.42 21.72 -2.46
CA TYR A 131 15.21 21.55 -3.25
C TYR A 131 14.01 21.29 -2.35
N ALA A 132 13.26 22.34 -2.01
CA ALA A 132 12.02 22.21 -1.25
C ALA A 132 10.90 21.63 -2.11
N ASN A 133 10.85 22.03 -3.39
CA ASN A 133 9.76 21.72 -4.31
C ASN A 133 8.39 22.17 -3.77
N TYR A 134 7.35 22.11 -4.60
CA TYR A 134 5.99 22.39 -4.15
C TYR A 134 4.95 21.70 -5.03
N CYS A 135 3.80 21.38 -4.45
CA CYS A 135 2.67 20.78 -5.17
C CYS A 135 1.74 21.89 -5.66
N THR A 136 1.44 21.91 -6.96
CA THR A 136 0.46 22.83 -7.54
C THR A 136 -0.24 22.20 -8.74
N GLY A 137 -1.41 22.72 -9.08
CA GLY A 137 -2.22 22.27 -10.21
C GLY A 137 -3.61 21.81 -9.80
N SER A 138 -4.47 21.64 -10.80
CA SER A 138 -5.84 21.22 -10.61
C SER A 138 -5.93 19.71 -10.38
N CYS A 139 -6.71 19.29 -9.38
CA CYS A 139 -7.09 17.91 -9.17
C CYS A 139 -8.44 17.68 -9.86
N SER A 140 -8.44 17.06 -11.04
CA SER A 140 -9.68 16.61 -11.66
C SER A 140 -10.26 15.43 -10.87
N PHE A 141 -11.58 15.35 -10.81
CA PHE A 141 -12.23 14.23 -10.16
C PHE A 141 -12.03 12.97 -11.01
N VAL A 142 -11.35 11.96 -10.46
CA VAL A 142 -11.18 10.68 -11.14
C VAL A 142 -12.46 9.87 -10.92
N TRP A 143 -13.38 9.90 -11.88
CA TRP A 143 -14.60 9.07 -11.89
C TRP A 143 -14.30 7.56 -11.85
N THR A 144 -13.06 7.16 -12.13
CA THR A 144 -12.60 5.77 -12.22
C THR A 144 -11.76 5.32 -11.03
N SER A 145 -11.86 5.97 -9.88
CA SER A 145 -11.18 5.51 -8.66
C SER A 145 -11.84 4.22 -8.13
N GLU A 146 -11.07 3.18 -7.83
CA GLU A 146 -11.56 1.86 -7.38
C GLU A 146 -12.29 1.89 -6.02
N ASN A 147 -12.10 2.94 -5.23
CA ASN A 147 -12.79 3.15 -3.96
C ASN A 147 -14.21 3.72 -4.16
N LYS A 148 -15.20 3.01 -3.63
CA LYS A 148 -16.61 3.45 -3.65
C LYS A 148 -16.81 4.84 -3.02
N TYR A 149 -16.01 5.17 -2.00
CA TYR A 149 -16.08 6.44 -1.30
C TYR A 149 -15.84 7.66 -2.21
N SER A 150 -14.79 7.62 -3.04
CA SER A 150 -14.53 8.70 -3.99
C SER A 150 -15.54 8.70 -5.12
N GLN A 151 -16.01 7.55 -5.62
CA GLN A 151 -17.11 7.56 -6.61
C GLN A 151 -18.36 8.29 -6.09
N VAL A 152 -18.74 8.04 -4.83
CA VAL A 152 -19.84 8.73 -4.16
C VAL A 152 -19.56 10.23 -4.01
N LEU A 153 -18.34 10.60 -3.58
CA LEU A 153 -17.94 12.00 -3.46
C LEU A 153 -17.96 12.74 -4.82
N ALA A 154 -17.63 12.05 -5.92
CA ALA A 154 -17.73 12.55 -7.29
C ALA A 154 -19.15 13.00 -7.64
N LEU A 155 -20.09 12.08 -7.43
CA LEU A 155 -21.50 12.24 -7.78
C LEU A 155 -22.14 13.31 -6.92
N TYR A 156 -21.85 13.29 -5.61
CA TYR A 156 -22.33 14.28 -4.67
C TYR A 156 -21.89 15.71 -5.07
N ARG A 157 -20.64 15.86 -5.51
CA ARG A 157 -20.14 17.14 -6.02
C ARG A 157 -20.82 17.58 -7.31
N HIS A 158 -21.00 16.68 -8.28
CA HIS A 158 -21.69 17.00 -9.54
C HIS A 158 -23.10 17.51 -9.28
N HIS A 159 -23.77 16.97 -8.26
CA HIS A 159 -25.12 17.38 -7.88
C HIS A 159 -25.15 18.62 -6.96
N ASN A 160 -24.10 18.88 -6.17
CA ASN A 160 -24.02 20.03 -5.27
C ASN A 160 -22.59 20.62 -5.18
N PRO A 161 -22.18 21.47 -6.14
CA PRO A 161 -20.81 22.00 -6.23
C PRO A 161 -20.39 22.87 -5.04
N GLY A 162 -21.36 23.49 -4.34
CA GLY A 162 -21.14 24.40 -3.21
C GLY A 162 -21.02 23.72 -1.84
N ALA A 163 -21.36 22.43 -1.74
CA ALA A 163 -21.39 21.70 -0.46
C ALA A 163 -20.35 20.57 -0.36
N SER A 164 -19.52 20.37 -1.38
CA SER A 164 -18.58 19.24 -1.44
C SER A 164 -17.12 19.69 -1.36
N ALA A 165 -16.32 18.96 -0.57
CA ALA A 165 -14.86 19.10 -0.54
C ALA A 165 -14.27 18.94 -1.96
N GLN A 166 -13.39 19.87 -2.36
CA GLN A 166 -12.57 19.72 -3.56
C GLN A 166 -11.35 18.86 -3.24
N PRO A 167 -10.92 17.98 -4.16
CA PRO A 167 -9.61 17.36 -4.01
C PRO A 167 -8.53 18.46 -4.09
N CYS A 168 -7.62 18.45 -3.12
CA CYS A 168 -6.50 19.40 -3.05
C CYS A 168 -5.20 18.73 -3.47
N CYS A 169 -4.33 19.48 -4.14
CA CYS A 169 -3.01 19.02 -4.52
C CYS A 169 -2.06 19.13 -3.32
N VAL A 170 -1.74 18.00 -2.68
CA VAL A 170 -0.93 17.95 -1.44
C VAL A 170 0.19 16.92 -1.58
N PRO A 171 1.33 17.11 -0.88
CA PRO A 171 2.43 16.16 -0.92
C PRO A 171 2.06 14.85 -0.22
N GLN A 172 2.43 13.71 -0.82
CA GLN A 172 2.21 12.38 -0.26
C GLN A 172 3.43 11.81 0.46
N VAL A 173 4.64 12.09 -0.07
CA VAL A 173 5.92 11.65 0.48
C VAL A 173 6.78 12.90 0.69
N LEU A 174 7.45 12.96 1.84
CA LEU A 174 8.32 14.06 2.24
C LEU A 174 9.63 13.47 2.73
N ASP A 175 10.75 14.05 2.29
CA ASP A 175 12.08 13.72 2.75
C ASP A 175 12.51 14.73 3.84
N PRO A 176 13.20 14.28 4.91
CA PRO A 176 13.71 15.14 5.97
C PRO A 176 15.00 15.88 5.58
#